data_AF-A0A3M5KDZ3-F1
#
_entry.id   AF-A0A3M5KDZ3-F1
#
_cell.length_a   1.000
_cell.length_b   1.000
_cell.length_c   1.000
_cell.angle_alpha   90.00
_cell.angle_beta   90.00
_cell.angle_gamma   90.00
#
_symmetry.space_group_name_H-M   'P 1'
#
loop_
_entity.id
_entity.type
_entity.pdbx_description
1 polymer ?
#
loop_
_entity_poly.entity_id
_entity_poly.type
_entity_poly.pdbx_seq_one_letter_code
_entity_poly.pdbx_strand_id
1 'polypeptide(L)' 'MTTLNVTRIYLRVSTEDQDLQRQEAIIGKARTSGYYVAAVYREKA' A
#
# COMPACT_ATOMS: atom_id res chain seq x y z
N MET A 1 1.84 16.27 22.10
CA MET A 1 1.56 14.93 21.55
C MET A 1 1.63 15.02 20.04
N THR A 2 2.57 14.34 19.40
CA THR A 2 2.59 14.18 17.94
C THR A 2 1.59 13.09 17.58
N THR A 3 0.56 13.43 16.81
CA THR A 3 -0.37 12.46 16.23
C THR A 3 0.36 11.63 15.17
N LEU A 4 0.37 10.31 15.35
CA LEU A 4 0.93 9.39 14.35
C LEU A 4 -0.14 9.11 13.29
N ASN A 5 0.12 9.48 12.04
CA ASN A 5 -0.82 9.21 10.95
C ASN A 5 -0.65 7.77 10.48
N VAL A 6 -1.55 6.89 10.89
CA VAL A 6 -1.51 5.46 10.58
C VAL A 6 -2.30 5.16 9.31
N THR A 7 -1.74 4.34 8.42
CA THR A 7 -2.42 3.88 7.19
C THR A 7 -2.31 2.37 6.98
N ARG A 8 -3.30 1.78 6.30
CA ARG A 8 -3.28 0.40 5.79
C ARG A 8 -3.51 0.45 4.29
N ILE A 9 -2.74 -0.32 3.53
CA ILE A 9 -2.75 -0.29 2.07
C ILE A 9 -3.28 -1.62 1.56
N TYR A 10 -4.20 -1.59 0.60
CA TYR A 10 -4.73 -2.78 -0.08
C TYR A 10 -4.45 -2.63 -1.58
N LEU A 11 -3.74 -3.61 -2.15
CA LEU A 11 -3.37 -3.67 -3.55
C LEU A 11 -4.12 -4.83 -4.21
N ARG A 12 -4.75 -4.59 -5.36
CA ARG A 12 -5.50 -5.61 -6.09
C ARG A 12 -5.33 -5.46 -7.59
N VAL A 13 -5.20 -6.59 -8.28
CA VAL A 13 -5.33 -6.68 -9.75
C VAL A 13 -6.53 -7.56 -10.12
N SER A 14 -7.04 -7.37 -11.33
CA SER A 14 -8.26 -8.00 -11.85
C SER A 14 -8.05 -9.40 -12.41
N THR A 15 -6.81 -9.82 -12.67
CA THR A 15 -6.50 -11.18 -13.12
C THR A 15 -5.20 -11.67 -12.48
N GLU A 16 -5.04 -13.00 -12.42
CA GLU A 16 -3.80 -13.64 -11.95
C GLU A 16 -2.56 -13.24 -12.78
N ASP A 17 -2.73 -13.04 -14.09
CA ASP A 17 -1.65 -12.64 -15.01
C ASP A 17 -1.16 -11.20 -14.80
N GLN A 18 -1.93 -10.37 -14.11
CA GLN A 18 -1.55 -8.99 -13.84
C GLN A 18 -0.55 -8.89 -12.69
N ASP A 19 0.36 -7.91 -12.80
CA ASP A 19 1.40 -7.66 -11.81
C ASP A 19 1.05 -6.46 -10.92
N LEU A 20 1.28 -6.61 -9.62
CA LEU A 20 1.13 -5.59 -8.59
C LEU A 20 2.31 -4.61 -8.55
N GLN A 21 3.41 -4.87 -9.25
CA GLN A 21 4.67 -4.10 -9.16
C GLN A 21 4.50 -2.59 -9.36
N ARG A 22 3.58 -2.16 -10.25
CA ARG A 22 3.27 -0.73 -10.42
C ARG A 22 2.57 -0.13 -9.20
N GLN A 23 1.71 -0.90 -8.53
CA GLN A 23 0.94 -0.45 -7.37
C GLN A 23 1.80 -0.41 -6.09
N GLU A 24 2.85 -1.24 -5.99
CA GLU A 24 3.81 -1.25 -4.86
C GLU A 24 4.42 0.13 -4.57
N ALA A 25 4.54 0.99 -5.60
CA ALA A 25 5.02 2.36 -5.46
C ALA A 25 4.19 3.21 -4.46
N ILE A 26 2.93 2.83 -4.20
CA ILE A 26 2.05 3.51 -3.23
C ILE A 26 2.58 3.37 -1.79
N ILE A 27 3.22 2.25 -1.46
CA ILE A 27 3.80 2.02 -0.13
C ILE A 27 4.93 3.02 0.13
N GLY A 28 5.82 3.19 -0.86
CA GLY A 28 6.90 4.16 -0.80
C GLY A 28 6.38 5.59 -0.65
N LYS A 29 5.37 5.97 -1.46
CA LYS A 29 4.72 7.28 -1.38
C LYS A 29 4.12 7.54 -0.01
N ALA A 30 3.39 6.58 0.57
CA ALA A 30 2.79 6.72 1.89
C ALA A 30 3.85 6.96 2.99
N ARG A 31 4.96 6.22 2.95
CA ARG A 31 6.08 6.39 3.88
C ARG A 31 6.72 7.77 3.74
N THR A 32 6.99 8.21 2.50
CA THR A 32 7.57 9.54 2.22
C THR A 32 6.63 10.68 2.62
N SER A 33 5.32 10.46 2.58
CA SER A 33 4.32 11.42 3.07
C SER A 33 4.15 11.43 4.60
N GLY A 34 4.97 10.68 5.34
CA GLY A 34 4.96 10.68 6.81
C GLY A 34 3.91 9.77 7.45
N TYR A 35 3.29 8.87 6.68
CA TYR A 35 2.39 7.87 7.26
C TYR A 35 3.16 6.67 7.81
N TYR A 36 2.71 6.19 8.96
CA TYR A 36 3.06 4.87 9.46
C TYR A 36 2.20 3.81 8.77
N VAL A 37 2.80 3.02 7.89
CA VAL A 37 2.11 1.92 7.19
C VAL A 37 2.02 0.72 8.13
N ALA A 38 0.84 0.49 8.71
CA ALA A 38 0.60 -0.58 9.68
C ALA A 38 0.36 -1.96 9.04
N ALA A 39 -0.15 -2.00 7.80
CA ALA A 39 -0.39 -3.25 7.07
C ALA A 39 -0.44 -3.00 5.56
N VAL A 40 -0.06 -4.03 4.80
CA VAL A 40 -0.20 -4.07 3.34
C VAL A 40 -0.82 -5.40 2.94
N TYR A 41 -1.94 -5.36 2.22
CA TYR A 41 -2.66 -6.51 1.72
C TYR A 41 -2.55 -6.58 0.20
N ARG A 42 -2.51 -7.79 -0.34
CA ARG A 42 -2.33 -8.05 -1.77
C ARG A 42 -3.30 -9.12 -2.21
N GLU A 43 -4.00 -8.86 -3.30
CA GLU A 43 -4.98 -9.79 -3.86
C GLU A 43 -4.91 -9.80 -5.39
N LYS A 44 -5.12 -10.99 -5.95
CA LYS A 44 -5.38 -11.20 -7.37
C LYS A 44 -6.77 -11.84 -7.50
N ALA A 45 -7.49 -11.51 -8.57
CA ALA A 45 -8.87 -11.94 -8.81
C ALA A 45 -8.93 -13.06 -9.85
#